data_AF-A0A447TAT4-F1
#
_entry.id   AF-A0A447TAT4-F1
#
_cell.length_a   1.000
_cell.length_b   1.000
_cell.length_c   1.000
_cell.angle_alpha   90.00
_cell.angle_beta   90.00
_cell.angle_gamma   90.00
#
_symmetry.space_group_name_H-M   'P 1'
#
loop_
_entity.id
_entity.type
_entity.pdbx_description
1 polymer ?
#
loop_
_entity_poly.entity_id
_entity_poly.type
_entity_poly.pdbx_seq_one_letter_code
_entity_poly.pdbx_strand_id
1 'polypeptide(L)'
;MPGLLPRLLQRFARPGLEFDIVEFEQLIDSSALTPRQWNQILDALVSRYHDYDGFVVIHGTDTMAYTAGVLAFALRGLAKPVVLTGAQLPLVHPRSDGWSNLADALEAACQPDLNEVAIAFDRLLLRGSRARKIDVERFAGFNSPNAEPLAEFAIHAHWRKERWLKPDGEWNPLRIDENLKLAALMLTPGHGSALAGQALRDGGWMAPSCWLTAAATRRPTRFCSTASRR
;
A
#
# COMPACT_ATOMS: atom_id res chain seq x y z
N MET A 1 18.75 18.98 2.99
CA MET A 1 18.60 20.45 3.14
C MET A 1 17.11 20.73 3.33
N PRO A 2 16.70 21.34 4.46
CA PRO A 2 15.33 21.78 4.65
C PRO A 2 14.86 22.63 3.47
N GLY A 3 13.65 22.39 2.96
CA GLY A 3 13.06 23.20 1.88
C GLY A 3 13.55 22.90 0.45
N LEU A 4 14.39 21.87 0.24
CA LEU A 4 14.77 21.45 -1.12
C LEU A 4 13.57 20.86 -1.87
N LEU A 5 12.78 19.99 -1.23
CA LEU A 5 11.65 19.34 -1.88
C LEU A 5 10.58 20.37 -2.28
N PRO A 6 10.16 21.33 -1.43
CA PRO A 6 9.29 22.43 -1.86
C PRO A 6 9.73 23.15 -3.13
N ARG A 7 11.02 23.47 -3.25
CA ARG A 7 11.56 24.12 -4.45
C ARG A 7 11.52 23.20 -5.67
N LEU A 8 11.84 21.93 -5.49
CA LEU A 8 11.78 20.93 -6.57
C LEU A 8 10.35 20.72 -7.07
N LEU A 9 9.38 20.71 -6.15
CA LEU A 9 7.98 20.46 -6.48
C LEU A 9 7.28 21.65 -7.14
N GLN A 10 7.81 22.87 -7.05
CA GLN A 10 7.34 24.01 -7.85
C GLN A 10 7.30 23.71 -9.37
N ARG A 11 8.06 22.72 -9.85
CA ARG A 11 7.97 22.20 -11.21
C ARG A 11 6.54 21.80 -11.63
N PHE A 12 5.71 21.37 -10.69
CA PHE A 12 4.33 20.96 -10.94
C PHE A 12 3.30 22.07 -10.75
N ALA A 13 3.72 23.25 -10.28
CA ALA A 13 2.81 24.38 -10.09
C ALA A 13 2.24 24.82 -11.44
N ARG A 14 0.90 24.76 -11.55
CA ARG A 14 0.15 25.17 -12.74
C ARG A 14 -1.25 25.65 -12.33
N PRO A 15 -1.92 26.48 -13.13
CA PRO A 15 -3.30 26.87 -12.86
C PRO A 15 -4.20 25.66 -12.64
N GLY A 16 -4.99 25.68 -11.56
CA GLY A 16 -5.90 24.57 -11.20
C GLY A 16 -5.25 23.41 -10.45
N LEU A 17 -3.96 23.49 -10.09
CA LEU A 17 -3.31 22.55 -9.19
C LEU A 17 -2.59 23.31 -8.08
N GLU A 18 -3.18 23.30 -6.89
CA GLU A 18 -2.61 23.83 -5.66
C GLU A 18 -2.25 22.66 -4.74
N PHE A 19 -1.07 22.72 -4.11
CA PHE A 19 -0.62 21.69 -3.19
C PHE A 19 0.23 22.29 -2.08
N ASP A 20 0.04 21.76 -0.87
CA ASP A 20 0.90 22.00 0.27
C ASP A 20 1.84 20.82 0.48
N ILE A 21 3.01 21.10 1.06
CA ILE A 21 4.03 20.08 1.31
C ILE A 21 4.24 19.96 2.81
N VAL A 22 4.01 18.75 3.31
CA VAL A 22 4.27 18.38 4.70
C VAL A 22 5.51 17.48 4.70
N GLU A 23 6.64 18.02 5.15
CA GLU A 23 7.86 17.25 5.38
C GLU A 23 7.86 16.71 6.82
N PHE A 24 8.10 15.42 7.01
CA PHE A 24 8.35 14.87 8.34
C PHE A 24 9.78 15.22 8.80
N GLU A 25 9.93 15.57 10.07
CA GLU A 25 11.21 15.98 10.66
C GLU A 25 12.31 14.92 10.53
N GLN A 26 11.91 13.65 10.63
CA GLN A 26 12.79 12.51 10.40
C GLN A 26 12.36 11.80 9.11
N LEU A 27 13.25 11.81 8.12
CA LEU A 27 13.08 10.97 6.93
C LEU A 27 13.20 9.51 7.37
N ILE A 28 12.15 8.75 7.09
CA ILE A 28 12.07 7.36 7.49
C ILE A 28 12.64 6.50 6.37
N ASP A 29 13.62 5.66 6.70
CA ASP A 29 13.98 4.54 5.85
C ASP A 29 12.79 3.57 5.82
N SER A 30 12.25 3.31 4.62
CA SER A 30 11.06 2.47 4.47
C SER A 30 11.27 1.06 5.03
N SER A 31 12.51 0.54 5.02
CA SER A 31 12.84 -0.78 5.58
C SER A 31 12.67 -0.85 7.11
N ALA A 32 12.65 0.31 7.79
CA ALA A 32 12.55 0.44 9.25
C ALA A 32 11.16 0.88 9.74
N LEU A 33 10.13 0.84 8.88
CA LEU A 33 8.77 1.24 9.28
C LEU A 33 8.17 0.31 10.33
N THR A 34 7.62 0.92 11.37
CA THR A 34 6.84 0.26 12.42
C THR A 34 5.40 0.81 12.43
N PRO A 35 4.47 0.19 13.17
CA PRO A 35 3.12 0.73 13.36
C PRO A 35 3.08 2.19 13.80
N ARG A 36 4.08 2.66 14.57
CA ARG A 36 4.19 4.07 14.96
C ARG A 36 4.32 4.99 13.75
N GLN A 37 5.17 4.65 12.79
CA GLN A 37 5.34 5.49 11.59
C GLN A 37 4.12 5.43 10.69
N TRP A 38 3.42 4.28 10.60
CA TRP A 38 2.12 4.24 9.92
C TRP A 38 1.09 5.16 10.59
N ASN A 39 1.05 5.18 11.93
CA ASN A 39 0.20 6.13 12.66
C ASN A 39 0.59 7.59 12.40
N GLN A 40 1.88 7.92 12.25
CA GLN A 40 2.30 9.28 11.87
C GLN A 40 1.75 9.69 10.49
N ILE A 41 1.80 8.78 9.50
CA ILE A 41 1.22 9.02 8.17
C ILE A 41 -0.30 9.16 8.28
N LEU A 42 -0.96 8.27 9.01
CA LEU A 42 -2.41 8.33 9.25
C LEU A 42 -2.82 9.63 9.91
N ASP A 43 -2.14 10.05 10.97
CA ASP A 43 -2.43 11.29 11.69
C ASP A 43 -2.29 12.51 10.76
N ALA A 44 -1.27 12.53 9.89
CA ALA A 44 -1.08 13.59 8.92
C ALA A 44 -2.21 13.67 7.89
N LEU A 45 -2.69 12.53 7.39
CA LEU A 45 -3.80 12.44 6.43
C LEU A 45 -5.14 12.77 7.08
N VAL A 46 -5.43 12.16 8.24
CA VAL A 46 -6.71 12.30 8.95
C VAL A 46 -6.93 13.73 9.42
N SER A 47 -5.89 14.37 9.99
CA SER A 47 -5.99 15.76 10.47
C SER A 47 -6.26 16.79 9.37
N ARG A 48 -6.02 16.43 8.11
CA ARG A 48 -6.18 17.29 6.92
C ARG A 48 -7.25 16.79 5.97
N TYR A 49 -7.97 15.73 6.35
CA TYR A 49 -8.83 15.00 5.43
C TYR A 49 -9.90 15.89 4.79
N HIS A 50 -10.43 16.87 5.52
CA HIS A 50 -11.48 17.76 5.02
C HIS A 50 -10.96 19.00 4.29
N ASP A 51 -9.65 19.28 4.35
CA ASP A 51 -9.05 20.50 3.83
C ASP A 51 -8.52 20.34 2.39
N TYR A 52 -8.35 19.10 1.92
CA TYR A 52 -7.78 18.80 0.59
C TYR A 52 -8.63 17.83 -0.21
N ASP A 53 -8.58 17.92 -1.54
CA ASP A 53 -9.32 17.05 -2.47
C ASP A 53 -8.67 15.67 -2.67
N GLY A 54 -7.40 15.52 -2.33
CA GLY A 54 -6.64 14.29 -2.49
C GLY A 54 -5.25 14.39 -1.87
N PHE A 55 -4.58 13.25 -1.73
CA PHE A 55 -3.26 13.18 -1.08
C PHE A 55 -2.25 12.42 -1.94
N VAL A 56 -1.02 12.92 -1.96
CA VAL A 56 0.15 12.18 -2.46
C VAL A 56 1.11 11.92 -1.30
N VAL A 57 1.50 10.66 -1.12
CA VAL A 57 2.47 10.25 -0.09
C VAL A 57 3.74 9.78 -0.78
N ILE A 58 4.81 10.59 -0.67
CA ILE A 58 6.14 10.21 -1.16
C ILE A 58 6.78 9.25 -0.16
N HIS A 59 7.18 8.07 -0.62
CA HIS A 59 7.59 6.96 0.23
C HIS A 59 8.77 6.18 -0.38
N GLY A 60 9.64 5.62 0.47
CA GLY A 60 10.70 4.69 0.05
C GLY A 60 10.13 3.38 -0.51
N THR A 61 10.76 2.79 -1.51
CA THR A 61 10.09 1.72 -2.27
C THR A 61 10.06 0.36 -1.58
N ASP A 62 10.96 0.08 -0.64
CA ASP A 62 11.13 -1.27 -0.07
C ASP A 62 9.85 -1.79 0.62
N THR A 63 9.11 -0.90 1.28
CA THR A 63 7.90 -1.26 2.03
C THR A 63 6.67 -0.46 1.62
N MET A 64 6.72 0.31 0.53
CA MET A 64 5.59 1.12 0.07
C MET A 64 4.31 0.28 -0.15
N ALA A 65 4.44 -0.95 -0.67
CA ALA A 65 3.30 -1.86 -0.83
C ALA A 65 2.66 -2.27 0.52
N TYR A 66 3.46 -2.42 1.57
CA TYR A 66 2.95 -2.71 2.92
C TYR A 66 2.22 -1.50 3.48
N THR A 67 2.83 -0.30 3.41
CA THR A 67 2.20 0.95 3.84
C THR A 67 0.89 1.20 3.09
N ALA A 68 0.86 1.02 1.77
CA ALA A 68 -0.36 1.16 0.98
C ALA A 68 -1.46 0.19 1.42
N GLY A 69 -1.09 -1.06 1.74
CA GLY A 69 -2.02 -2.05 2.30
C GLY A 69 -2.58 -1.63 3.66
N VAL A 70 -1.72 -1.20 4.59
CA VAL A 70 -2.13 -0.71 5.92
C VAL A 70 -3.09 0.46 5.80
N LEU A 71 -2.73 1.48 5.01
CA LEU A 71 -3.56 2.66 4.81
C LEU A 71 -4.91 2.30 4.17
N ALA A 72 -4.95 1.38 3.20
CA ALA A 72 -6.18 0.94 2.55
C ALA A 72 -7.20 0.35 3.53
N PHE A 73 -6.74 -0.31 4.60
CA PHE A 73 -7.63 -0.87 5.64
C PHE A 73 -7.88 0.09 6.80
N ALA A 74 -6.94 0.99 7.08
CA ALA A 74 -7.04 1.97 8.16
C ALA A 74 -7.97 3.13 7.80
N LEU A 75 -7.92 3.64 6.57
CA LEU A 75 -8.72 4.77 6.09
C LEU A 75 -10.13 4.31 5.68
N ARG A 76 -10.96 3.87 6.62
CA ARG A 76 -12.33 3.39 6.31
C ARG A 76 -13.24 4.57 5.95
N GLY A 77 -14.15 4.33 5.00
CA GLY A 77 -15.01 5.40 4.45
C GLY A 77 -14.22 6.43 3.63
N LEU A 78 -13.04 6.05 3.11
CA LEU A 78 -12.26 6.91 2.22
C LEU A 78 -13.09 7.23 0.97
N ALA A 79 -13.20 8.53 0.67
CA ALA A 79 -14.02 9.09 -0.40
C ALA A 79 -13.22 10.12 -1.23
N LYS A 80 -11.90 9.97 -1.26
CA LYS A 80 -10.95 10.76 -2.04
C LYS A 80 -9.63 10.01 -2.22
N PRO A 81 -8.81 10.37 -3.23
CA PRO A 81 -7.61 9.61 -3.53
C PRO A 81 -6.50 9.80 -2.49
N VAL A 82 -5.84 8.68 -2.16
CA VAL A 82 -4.57 8.68 -1.43
C VAL A 82 -3.57 7.89 -2.26
N VAL A 83 -2.64 8.57 -2.92
CA VAL A 83 -1.72 7.97 -3.88
C VAL A 83 -0.32 7.93 -3.30
N LEU A 84 0.21 6.74 -3.06
CA LEU A 84 1.61 6.55 -2.71
C LEU A 84 2.47 6.55 -3.98
N THR A 85 3.66 7.11 -3.88
CA THR A 85 4.64 7.05 -4.95
C THR A 85 6.06 7.13 -4.40
N GLY A 86 7.04 6.87 -5.26
CA GLY A 86 8.45 6.90 -4.91
C GLY A 86 9.32 6.85 -6.16
N ALA A 87 10.60 6.53 -5.97
CA ALA A 87 11.55 6.40 -7.07
C ALA A 87 12.61 5.36 -6.73
N GLN A 88 13.15 4.69 -7.75
CA GLN A 88 14.37 3.88 -7.60
C GLN A 88 15.61 4.77 -7.51
N LEU A 89 15.58 5.92 -8.18
CA LEU A 89 16.68 6.90 -8.17
C LEU A 89 16.27 8.18 -7.45
N PRO A 90 17.17 8.80 -6.65
CA PRO A 90 16.90 10.08 -6.01
C PRO A 90 16.41 11.14 -7.01
N LEU A 91 15.50 12.01 -6.59
CA LEU A 91 14.83 12.98 -7.49
C LEU A 91 15.81 13.90 -8.25
N VAL A 92 16.95 14.22 -7.63
CA VAL A 92 18.01 15.05 -8.22
C VAL A 92 18.85 14.32 -9.29
N HIS A 93 18.71 13.00 -9.39
CA HIS A 93 19.45 12.22 -10.37
C HIS A 93 18.90 12.49 -11.79
N PRO A 94 19.75 12.71 -12.83
CA PRO A 94 19.30 13.09 -14.18
C PRO A 94 18.35 12.08 -14.84
N ARG A 95 18.48 10.79 -14.50
CA ARG A 95 17.62 9.70 -14.98
C ARG A 95 16.55 9.27 -13.97
N SER A 96 16.22 10.13 -13.00
CA SER A 96 15.26 9.77 -11.96
C SER A 96 13.89 9.48 -12.56
N ASP A 97 13.33 8.33 -12.20
CA ASP A 97 11.95 7.92 -12.42
C ASP A 97 10.97 8.68 -11.50
N GLY A 98 11.47 9.33 -10.45
CA GLY A 98 10.67 10.04 -9.47
C GLY A 98 9.86 11.19 -10.04
N TRP A 99 10.36 11.87 -11.09
CA TRP A 99 9.62 12.96 -11.72
C TRP A 99 8.38 12.49 -12.46
N SER A 100 8.48 11.41 -13.22
CA SER A 100 7.32 10.83 -13.91
C SER A 100 6.35 10.21 -12.91
N ASN A 101 6.86 9.45 -11.93
CA ASN A 101 6.02 8.81 -10.93
C ASN A 101 5.22 9.83 -10.11
N LEU A 102 5.84 10.96 -9.74
CA LEU A 102 5.17 12.03 -9.01
C LEU A 102 4.16 12.79 -9.88
N ALA A 103 4.45 13.00 -11.16
CA ALA A 103 3.48 13.58 -12.10
C ALA A 103 2.22 12.73 -12.19
N ASP A 104 2.39 11.43 -12.40
CA ASP A 104 1.32 10.43 -12.49
C ASP A 104 0.53 10.35 -11.16
N ALA A 105 1.23 10.43 -10.03
CA ALA A 105 0.62 10.45 -8.70
C ALA A 105 -0.25 11.69 -8.45
N LEU A 106 0.24 12.87 -8.82
CA LEU A 106 -0.51 14.13 -8.72
C LEU A 106 -1.75 14.10 -9.62
N GLU A 107 -1.62 13.61 -10.85
CA GLU A 107 -2.75 13.47 -11.77
C GLU A 107 -3.83 12.52 -11.24
N ALA A 108 -3.43 11.39 -10.62
CA ALA A 108 -4.34 10.49 -9.94
C ALA A 108 -4.97 11.10 -8.68
N ALA A 109 -4.20 11.87 -7.89
CA ALA A 109 -4.71 12.55 -6.71
C ALA A 109 -5.73 13.66 -7.04
N CYS A 110 -5.79 14.12 -8.28
CA CYS A 110 -6.83 15.04 -8.76
C CYS A 110 -8.10 14.32 -9.27
N GLN A 111 -8.20 12.99 -9.17
CA GLN A 111 -9.40 12.26 -9.60
C GLN A 111 -10.41 12.17 -8.43
N PRO A 112 -11.54 12.91 -8.46
CA PRO A 112 -12.48 12.94 -7.33
C PRO A 112 -13.20 11.60 -7.11
N ASP A 113 -13.34 10.78 -8.16
CA ASP A 113 -14.03 9.50 -8.05
C ASP A 113 -13.10 8.35 -7.59
N LEU A 114 -11.80 8.61 -7.41
CA LEU A 114 -10.83 7.60 -6.97
C LEU A 114 -10.83 7.48 -5.44
N ASN A 115 -11.72 6.66 -4.92
CA ASN A 115 -11.99 6.53 -3.47
C ASN A 115 -11.14 5.46 -2.78
N GLU A 116 -9.84 5.41 -3.09
CA GLU A 116 -8.99 4.33 -2.60
C GLU A 116 -7.52 4.71 -2.49
N VAL A 117 -6.80 3.91 -1.71
CA VAL A 117 -5.35 3.99 -1.60
C VAL A 117 -4.71 3.30 -2.80
N ALA A 118 -3.92 4.03 -3.57
CA ALA A 118 -3.26 3.55 -4.78
C ALA A 118 -1.74 3.76 -4.75
N ILE A 119 -1.03 3.08 -5.65
CA ILE A 119 0.40 3.30 -5.91
C ILE A 119 0.54 3.76 -7.36
N ALA A 120 1.14 4.92 -7.58
CA ALA A 120 1.55 5.38 -8.90
C ALA A 120 3.05 5.10 -9.09
N PHE A 121 3.39 4.20 -10.00
CA PHE A 121 4.77 3.80 -10.28
C PHE A 121 4.89 3.22 -11.69
N ASP A 122 5.94 3.59 -12.42
CA ASP A 122 6.25 3.07 -13.76
C ASP A 122 5.04 3.10 -14.72
N ARG A 123 4.39 4.26 -14.80
CA ARG A 123 3.20 4.50 -15.66
C ARG A 123 1.98 3.65 -15.33
N LEU A 124 1.93 3.02 -14.16
CA LEU A 124 0.76 2.28 -13.70
C LEU A 124 0.19 2.92 -12.44
N LEU A 125 -1.14 2.97 -12.36
CA LEU A 125 -1.86 3.18 -11.10
C LEU A 125 -2.34 1.83 -10.59
N LEU A 126 -1.79 1.37 -9.47
CA LEU A 126 -2.09 0.07 -8.88
C LEU A 126 -2.95 0.25 -7.63
N ARG A 127 -3.93 -0.64 -7.40
CA ARG A 127 -4.63 -0.69 -6.10
C ARG A 127 -3.64 -1.04 -5.00
N GLY A 128 -3.52 -0.18 -3.97
CA GLY A 128 -2.49 -0.28 -2.95
C GLY A 128 -2.47 -1.63 -2.21
N SER A 129 -3.64 -2.14 -1.83
CA SER A 129 -3.77 -3.44 -1.16
C SER A 129 -3.47 -4.67 -2.04
N ARG A 130 -3.33 -4.47 -3.36
CA ARG A 130 -3.03 -5.53 -4.35
C ARG A 130 -1.62 -5.42 -4.93
N ALA A 131 -0.94 -4.30 -4.73
CA ALA A 131 0.39 -4.06 -5.23
C ALA A 131 1.45 -4.86 -4.45
N ARG A 132 2.55 -5.17 -5.12
CA ARG A 132 3.76 -5.81 -4.59
C ARG A 132 4.98 -5.19 -5.24
N LYS A 133 6.07 -5.07 -4.48
CA LYS A 133 7.39 -4.83 -5.06
C LYS A 133 7.83 -6.12 -5.76
N ILE A 134 8.12 -6.05 -7.05
CA ILE A 134 8.50 -7.21 -7.87
C ILE A 134 9.95 -7.17 -8.34
N ASP A 135 10.57 -5.98 -8.37
CA ASP A 135 11.92 -5.79 -8.86
C ASP A 135 12.60 -4.63 -8.12
N VAL A 136 13.84 -4.82 -7.67
CA VAL A 136 14.61 -3.81 -6.93
C VAL A 136 15.61 -3.04 -7.80
N GLU A 137 15.91 -3.52 -9.01
CA GLU A 137 16.89 -2.92 -9.91
C GLU A 137 16.24 -2.17 -11.07
N ARG A 138 15.11 -2.67 -11.58
CA ARG A 138 14.39 -2.06 -12.71
C ARG A 138 13.47 -0.94 -12.25
N PHE A 139 13.22 0.01 -13.16
CA PHE A 139 12.20 1.04 -12.96
C PHE A 139 10.80 0.45 -12.84
N ALA A 140 10.52 -0.67 -13.49
CA ALA A 140 9.31 -1.49 -13.31
C ALA A 140 9.32 -2.23 -11.95
N GLY A 141 9.38 -1.48 -10.85
CA GLY A 141 9.60 -2.02 -9.52
C GLY A 141 8.35 -2.60 -8.85
N PHE A 142 7.14 -2.22 -9.29
CA PHE A 142 5.88 -2.63 -8.69
C PHE A 142 4.92 -3.23 -9.72
N ASN A 143 4.11 -4.18 -9.28
CA ASN A 143 3.00 -4.73 -10.05
C ASN A 143 1.91 -5.27 -9.10
N SER A 144 0.74 -5.60 -9.62
CA SER A 144 -0.34 -6.27 -8.91
C SER A 144 -0.71 -7.58 -9.62
N PRO A 145 0.04 -8.68 -9.43
CA PRO A 145 -0.11 -9.91 -10.23
C PRO A 145 -1.54 -10.51 -10.28
N ASN A 146 -2.35 -10.23 -9.25
CA ASN A 146 -3.70 -10.77 -9.10
C ASN A 146 -4.80 -9.70 -9.25
N ALA A 147 -4.46 -8.50 -9.74
CA ALA A 147 -5.42 -7.44 -10.00
C ALA A 147 -4.92 -6.54 -11.13
N GLU A 148 -5.77 -6.22 -12.09
CA GLU A 148 -5.37 -5.28 -13.14
C GLU A 148 -5.15 -3.86 -12.57
N PRO A 149 -4.29 -3.05 -13.22
CA PRO A 149 -4.12 -1.63 -12.89
C PRO A 149 -5.45 -0.87 -12.92
N LEU A 150 -5.55 0.16 -12.09
CA LEU A 150 -6.64 1.14 -12.06
C LEU A 150 -6.53 2.18 -13.19
N ALA A 151 -5.30 2.39 -13.69
CA ALA A 151 -5.00 3.24 -14.82
C ALA A 151 -3.63 2.91 -15.42
N GLU A 152 -3.40 3.37 -16.64
CA GLU A 152 -2.10 3.38 -17.31
C GLU A 152 -1.82 4.78 -17.86
N PHE A 153 -0.65 5.34 -17.53
CA PHE A 153 -0.24 6.70 -17.91
C PHE A 153 0.59 6.66 -19.19
N ALA A 154 -0.10 6.57 -20.33
CA ALA A 154 0.50 6.70 -21.66
C ALA A 154 0.67 8.19 -22.04
N ILE A 155 0.53 8.54 -23.33
CA ILE A 155 0.44 9.96 -23.75
C ILE A 155 -0.73 10.66 -23.03
N HIS A 156 -1.82 9.92 -22.84
CA HIS A 156 -2.94 10.30 -21.99
C HIS A 156 -3.18 9.19 -20.97
N ALA A 157 -3.69 9.54 -19.80
CA ALA A 157 -4.08 8.56 -18.80
C ALA A 157 -5.29 7.75 -19.28
N HIS A 158 -5.13 6.43 -19.30
CA HIS A 158 -6.20 5.48 -19.60
C HIS A 158 -6.80 4.97 -18.28
N TRP A 159 -7.82 5.69 -17.79
CA TRP A 159 -8.51 5.36 -16.55
C TRP A 159 -9.44 4.15 -16.70
N ARG A 160 -9.32 3.17 -15.80
CA ARG A 160 -10.21 1.99 -15.72
C ARG A 160 -11.23 2.18 -14.60
N LYS A 161 -12.08 3.21 -14.73
CA LYS A 161 -13.03 3.65 -13.69
C LYS A 161 -14.02 2.55 -13.27
N GLU A 162 -14.32 1.61 -14.15
CA GLU A 162 -15.14 0.43 -13.85
C GLU A 162 -14.55 -0.47 -12.76
N ARG A 163 -13.25 -0.33 -12.47
CA ARG A 163 -12.54 -1.08 -11.43
C ARG A 163 -12.45 -0.32 -10.11
N TRP A 164 -12.76 0.97 -10.09
CA TRP A 164 -12.58 1.83 -8.92
C TRP A 164 -13.56 1.46 -7.82
N LEU A 165 -13.11 1.56 -6.57
CA LEU A 165 -13.99 1.36 -5.43
C LEU A 165 -15.01 2.49 -5.33
N LYS A 166 -16.24 2.10 -4.97
CA LYS A 166 -17.26 3.05 -4.53
C LYS A 166 -17.01 3.37 -3.06
N PRO A 167 -17.33 4.59 -2.60
CA PRO A 167 -17.27 4.91 -1.18
C PRO A 167 -18.12 3.92 -0.39
N ASP A 168 -17.52 3.32 0.65
CA ASP A 168 -18.18 2.34 1.51
C ASP A 168 -18.29 2.88 2.92
N GLY A 169 -19.43 3.54 3.20
CA GLY A 169 -19.78 4.07 4.52
C GLY A 169 -19.23 5.47 4.84
N GLU A 170 -19.42 5.86 6.09
CA GLU A 170 -18.94 7.13 6.63
C GLU A 170 -17.45 7.09 6.94
N TRP A 171 -16.80 8.25 6.85
CA TRP A 171 -15.39 8.42 7.20
C TRP A 171 -15.14 8.02 8.67
N ASN A 172 -14.38 6.94 8.88
CA ASN A 172 -14.11 6.36 10.19
C ASN A 172 -12.71 5.73 10.24
N PRO A 173 -11.63 6.54 10.20
CA PRO A 173 -10.27 6.02 10.15
C PRO A 173 -9.90 5.29 11.44
N LEU A 174 -9.12 4.22 11.30
CA LEU A 174 -8.58 3.46 12.42
C LEU A 174 -7.13 3.81 12.69
N ARG A 175 -6.78 3.83 13.98
CA ARG A 175 -5.40 3.82 14.43
C ARG A 175 -4.87 2.39 14.51
N ILE A 176 -3.60 2.18 14.14
CA ILE A 176 -2.93 0.89 14.28
C ILE A 176 -2.43 0.75 15.71
N ASP A 177 -2.64 -0.41 16.34
CA ASP A 177 -2.05 -0.71 17.65
C ASP A 177 -0.52 -0.78 17.53
N GLU A 178 0.19 0.07 18.27
CA GLU A 178 1.66 0.08 18.27
C GLU A 178 2.27 -1.16 18.91
N ASN A 179 1.49 -1.91 19.70
CA ASN A 179 1.92 -3.17 20.30
C ASN A 179 1.62 -4.39 19.41
N LEU A 180 1.13 -4.17 18.20
CA LEU A 180 0.78 -5.23 17.26
C LEU A 180 2.00 -6.12 16.97
N LYS A 181 1.89 -7.40 17.33
CA LYS A 181 2.88 -8.44 17.03
C LYS A 181 2.41 -9.28 15.84
N LEU A 182 3.06 -9.11 14.70
CA LEU A 182 2.80 -9.89 13.49
C LEU A 182 4.01 -10.76 13.15
N ALA A 183 3.78 -12.05 12.97
CA ALA A 183 4.80 -12.99 12.52
C ALA A 183 4.45 -13.49 11.11
N ALA A 184 5.30 -13.17 10.14
CA ALA A 184 5.26 -13.77 8.81
C ALA A 184 6.25 -14.93 8.76
N LEU A 185 5.75 -16.12 8.44
CA LEU A 185 6.56 -17.34 8.36
C LEU A 185 6.56 -17.87 6.94
N MET A 186 7.74 -17.95 6.34
CA MET A 186 7.94 -18.67 5.10
C MET A 186 8.14 -20.15 5.39
N LEU A 187 7.24 -20.99 4.87
CA LEU A 187 7.35 -22.44 5.01
C LEU A 187 8.21 -22.99 3.87
N THR A 188 9.19 -23.83 4.21
CA THR A 188 10.06 -24.51 3.25
C THR A 188 9.92 -26.03 3.41
N PRO A 189 10.01 -26.83 2.32
CA PRO A 189 9.95 -28.29 2.43
C PRO A 189 10.96 -28.83 3.45
N GLY A 190 10.52 -29.69 4.36
CA GLY A 190 11.36 -30.28 5.41
C GLY A 190 11.46 -29.48 6.71
N HIS A 191 11.01 -28.22 6.74
CA HIS A 191 10.84 -27.43 7.96
C HIS A 191 9.37 -27.05 8.13
N GLY A 192 8.66 -27.51 9.17
CA GLY A 192 7.28 -27.01 9.35
C GLY A 192 6.34 -27.73 10.29
N SER A 193 6.57 -27.58 11.60
CA SER A 193 5.49 -27.53 12.60
C SER A 193 6.00 -26.91 13.91
N ALA A 194 7.24 -27.22 14.30
CA ALA A 194 7.86 -26.74 15.54
C ALA A 194 8.06 -25.20 15.57
N LEU A 195 8.63 -24.62 14.50
CA LEU A 195 8.84 -23.17 14.38
C LEU A 195 7.53 -22.37 14.33
N ALA A 196 6.55 -22.87 13.56
CA ALA A 196 5.21 -22.28 13.50
C ALA A 196 4.50 -22.36 14.87
N GLY A 197 4.65 -23.49 15.57
CA GLY A 197 4.11 -23.67 16.91
C GLY A 197 4.72 -22.72 17.95
N GLN A 198 5.98 -22.34 17.81
CA GLN A 198 6.63 -21.40 18.73
C GLN A 198 6.15 -19.96 18.51
N ALA A 199 6.06 -19.51 17.26
CA ALA A 199 5.53 -18.18 16.94
C ALA A 199 4.07 -17.98 17.41
N LEU A 200 3.25 -19.03 17.37
CA LEU A 200 1.86 -18.99 17.85
C LEU A 200 1.73 -18.91 19.37
N ARG A 201 2.67 -19.50 20.12
CA ARG A 201 2.61 -19.50 21.60
C ARG A 201 2.84 -18.12 22.21
N ASP A 202 3.47 -17.21 21.49
CA ASP A 202 3.77 -15.86 21.95
C ASP A 202 2.69 -14.82 21.58
N GLY A 203 1.51 -15.29 21.11
CA GLY A 203 0.33 -14.46 20.87
C GLY A 203 0.28 -13.74 19.51
N GLY A 204 1.11 -14.15 18.54
CA GLY A 204 1.13 -13.55 17.20
C GLY A 204 0.05 -14.09 16.25
N TRP A 205 -0.46 -13.23 15.38
CA TRP A 205 -1.29 -13.65 14.23
C TRP A 205 -0.38 -14.16 13.09
N MET A 206 -0.76 -15.29 12.45
CA MET A 206 0.02 -15.89 11.36
C MET A 206 -0.58 -15.58 9.98
N ALA A 207 0.28 -15.13 9.06
CA ALA A 207 0.02 -15.13 7.62
C ALA A 207 1.04 -16.07 6.93
N PRO A 208 0.67 -17.33 6.61
CA PRO A 208 1.60 -18.25 5.95
C PRO A 208 1.77 -17.88 4.47
N SER A 209 3.02 -17.85 3.99
CA SER A 209 3.34 -17.82 2.55
C SER A 209 3.86 -19.19 2.12
N CYS A 210 3.09 -19.91 1.30
CA CYS A 210 3.44 -21.24 0.78
C CYS A 210 3.78 -21.17 -0.71
N TRP A 211 4.83 -21.89 -1.13
CA TRP A 211 5.33 -21.92 -2.52
C TRP A 211 4.49 -22.76 -3.50
N LEU A 212 3.47 -23.47 -3.04
CA LEU A 212 2.44 -24.07 -3.89
C LEU A 212 1.08 -23.51 -3.48
N THR A 213 0.30 -23.11 -4.48
CA THR A 213 -1.15 -22.91 -4.41
C THR A 213 -1.76 -23.94 -3.45
N ALA A 214 -2.49 -23.45 -2.45
CA ALA A 214 -3.02 -24.20 -1.31
C ALA A 214 -3.32 -25.68 -1.60
N ALA A 215 -2.44 -26.57 -1.13
CA ALA A 215 -2.70 -28.00 -1.05
C ALA A 215 -2.07 -28.54 0.25
N ALA A 216 -2.68 -28.17 1.37
CA ALA A 216 -2.41 -28.84 2.64
C ALA A 216 -3.69 -28.88 3.48
N THR A 217 -4.49 -29.93 3.30
CA THR A 217 -5.05 -30.69 4.42
C THR A 217 -5.50 -32.08 3.93
N ARG A 218 -4.73 -33.10 4.32
CA ARG A 218 -5.22 -34.48 4.41
C ARG A 218 -6.04 -34.60 5.71
N ARG A 219 -7.38 -34.69 5.56
CA ARG A 219 -8.40 -35.48 6.32
C ARG A 219 -8.49 -35.34 7.87
N PRO A 220 -9.70 -35.47 8.49
CA PRO A 220 -10.52 -36.69 8.43
C PRO A 220 -12.03 -36.47 8.23
N THR A 221 -12.60 -37.27 7.34
CA THR A 221 -14.02 -37.60 7.26
C THR A 221 -14.51 -38.12 8.62
N ARG A 222 -15.45 -37.41 9.25
CA ARG A 222 -16.26 -37.92 10.37
C ARG A 222 -17.48 -38.62 9.79
N PHE A 223 -17.54 -39.95 9.92
CA PHE A 223 -18.77 -40.71 9.75
C PHE A 223 -19.61 -40.56 11.02
N CYS A 224 -20.87 -40.12 10.88
CA CYS A 224 -21.88 -40.21 11.93
C CYS A 224 -22.77 -41.42 11.58
N SER A 225 -22.65 -42.51 12.33
CA SER A 225 -23.58 -43.64 12.27
C SER A 225 -24.28 -43.78 13.62
N THR A 226 -25.51 -43.31 13.72
CA THR A 226 -26.42 -43.68 14.82
C THR A 226 -27.21 -44.91 14.39
N ALA A 227 -26.81 -46.07 14.91
CA ALA A 227 -27.64 -47.27 14.89
C ALA A 227 -28.39 -47.33 16.22
N SER A 228 -29.71 -47.12 16.22
CA SER A 228 -30.56 -47.50 17.34
C SER A 228 -31.03 -48.94 17.15
N ARG A 229 -30.66 -49.82 18.06
CA ARG A 229 -31.27 -51.15 18.18
C ARG A 229 -32.61 -51.03 18.92
N ARG A 230 -33.70 -51.32 18.22
CA ARG A 230 -34.73 -52.32 18.57
C ARG A 230 -35.65 -52.50 17.37
#